data_AF-A0A9D8BPT1-F1
#
_entry.id   AF-A0A9D8BPT1-F1
#
_cell.length_a   1.000
_cell.length_b   1.000
_cell.length_c   1.000
_cell.angle_alpha   90.00
_cell.angle_beta   90.00
_cell.angle_gamma   90.00
#
_symmetry.space_group_name_H-M   'P 1'
#
loop_
_entity.id
_entity.type
_entity.pdbx_description
1 polymer ?
#
loop_
_entity_poly.entity_id
_entity_poly.type
_entity_poly.pdbx_seq_one_letter_code
_entity_poly.pdbx_strand_id
1 'polypeptide(L)'
;MSIIYEALKKTQDKLKFTTTLDPREKLKLKLYIVFILVALLGCSYALTTLFYSPAPLLSNQIKKQIASSASEQKQPVQISSSKPTKTTSERFALNGVVTMDNEKVALINDEMVRKGEFIDGAYVINILDNKVYLDLGGKPVVLKIK
;
A
#
# COMPACT_ATOMS: atom_id res chain seq x y z
N MET A 1 64.60 33.31 -15.92
CA MET A 1 63.50 32.84 -15.04
C MET A 1 63.01 31.51 -15.58
N SER A 2 62.74 30.53 -14.72
CA SER A 2 62.50 29.13 -15.12
C SER A 2 61.06 28.91 -15.61
N ILE A 3 60.89 28.39 -16.83
CA ILE A 3 59.60 28.13 -17.50
C ILE A 3 58.71 27.16 -16.70
N ILE A 4 59.34 26.28 -15.93
CA ILE A 4 58.67 25.31 -15.06
C ILE A 4 57.88 26.03 -13.96
N TYR A 5 58.40 27.16 -13.46
CA TYR A 5 57.75 27.92 -12.41
C TYR A 5 56.47 28.61 -12.91
N GLU A 6 56.46 29.10 -14.15
CA GLU A 6 55.26 29.68 -14.77
C GLU A 6 54.18 28.63 -15.05
N ALA A 7 54.57 27.44 -15.50
CA ALA A 7 53.62 26.35 -15.75
C ALA A 7 52.97 25.84 -14.45
N LEU A 8 53.75 25.74 -13.37
CA LEU A 8 53.24 25.37 -12.04
C LEU A 8 52.35 26.47 -11.45
N LYS A 9 52.71 27.74 -11.60
CA LYS A 9 51.90 28.85 -11.10
C LYS A 9 50.56 28.96 -11.85
N LYS A 10 50.58 28.81 -13.19
CA LYS A 10 49.38 28.86 -14.03
C LYS A 10 48.41 27.71 -13.79
N THR A 11 48.90 26.54 -13.37
CA THR A 11 48.05 25.42 -12.95
C THR A 11 47.50 25.62 -11.53
N GLN A 12 48.28 26.17 -10.61
CA GLN A 12 47.81 26.51 -9.26
C GLN A 12 46.70 27.58 -9.26
N ASP A 13 46.82 28.61 -10.11
CA ASP A 13 45.84 29.67 -10.22
C ASP A 13 44.52 29.17 -10.86
N LYS A 14 44.58 28.18 -11.76
CA LYS A 14 43.39 27.52 -12.31
C LYS A 14 42.68 26.62 -11.30
N LEU A 15 43.41 25.99 -10.37
CA LEU A 15 42.83 25.18 -9.29
C LEU A 15 42.21 26.03 -8.17
N LYS A 16 42.69 27.25 -7.95
CA LYS A 16 42.13 28.18 -6.95
C LYS A 16 40.81 28.82 -7.42
N PHE A 17 40.59 28.93 -8.73
CA PHE A 17 39.43 29.60 -9.30
C PHE A 17 38.10 28.81 -9.21
N THR A 18 38.15 27.53 -8.83
CA THR A 18 36.95 26.67 -8.73
C THR A 18 36.34 26.59 -7.34
N THR A 19 36.84 27.35 -6.34
CA THR A 19 36.40 27.19 -4.94
C THR A 19 35.92 28.48 -4.28
N THR A 20 35.27 29.37 -5.01
CA THR A 20 34.48 30.47 -4.44
C THR A 20 33.00 30.30 -4.76
N LEU A 21 32.47 29.10 -4.51
CA LEU A 21 31.02 28.91 -4.41
C LEU A 21 30.51 29.76 -3.25
N ASP A 22 29.66 30.74 -3.58
CA ASP A 22 28.95 31.61 -2.65
C ASP A 22 28.34 30.75 -1.52
N PRO A 23 28.46 31.13 -0.24
CA PRO A 23 27.89 30.38 0.88
C PRO A 23 26.41 30.04 0.70
N ARG A 24 25.64 30.84 -0.06
CA ARG A 24 24.25 30.52 -0.40
C ARG A 24 24.12 29.32 -1.34
N GLU A 25 25.00 29.18 -2.31
CA GLU A 25 24.98 28.05 -3.25
C GLU A 25 25.45 26.76 -2.58
N LYS A 26 26.41 26.85 -1.66
CA LYS A 26 26.82 25.69 -0.83
C LYS A 26 25.67 25.16 0.02
N LEU A 27 24.79 26.04 0.52
CA LEU A 27 23.61 25.64 1.29
C LEU A 27 22.57 24.95 0.40
N LYS A 28 22.31 25.49 -0.79
CA LYS A 28 21.41 24.86 -1.78
C LYS A 28 21.93 23.49 -2.23
N LEU A 29 23.24 23.37 -2.47
CA LEU A 29 23.87 22.11 -2.83
C LEU A 29 23.74 21.07 -1.70
N LYS A 30 24.01 21.46 -0.45
CA LYS A 30 23.82 20.58 0.71
C LYS A 30 22.36 20.13 0.86
N LEU A 31 21.41 21.06 0.71
CA LEU A 31 19.98 20.73 0.78
C LEU A 31 19.57 19.77 -0.34
N TYR A 32 20.08 19.98 -1.55
CA TYR A 32 19.84 19.11 -2.69
C TYR A 32 20.41 17.69 -2.49
N ILE A 33 21.63 17.59 -1.94
CA ILE A 33 22.24 16.30 -1.59
C ILE A 33 21.40 15.56 -0.54
N VAL A 34 20.91 16.26 0.48
CA VAL A 34 20.01 15.68 1.49
C VAL A 34 18.72 15.17 0.84
N PHE A 35 18.14 15.94 -0.08
CA PHE A 35 16.92 15.57 -0.79
C PHE A 35 17.11 14.32 -1.65
N ILE A 36 18.24 14.21 -2.35
CA ILE A 36 18.62 13.01 -3.11
C ILE A 36 18.76 11.80 -2.18
N LEU A 37 19.40 11.97 -1.02
CA LEU A 37 19.57 10.91 -0.03
C LEU A 37 18.21 10.38 0.47
N VAL A 38 17.29 11.29 0.81
CA VAL A 38 15.91 10.94 1.23
C VAL A 38 15.16 10.23 0.11
N ALA A 39 15.28 10.71 -1.13
CA ALA A 39 14.64 10.08 -2.29
C ALA A 39 15.18 8.66 -2.54
N LEU A 40 16.49 8.43 -2.41
CA LEU A 40 17.10 7.11 -2.55
C LEU A 40 16.65 6.14 -1.44
N LEU A 41 16.58 6.60 -0.20
CA LEU A 41 16.05 5.84 0.93
C LEU A 41 14.57 5.47 0.73
N GLY A 42 13.73 6.41 0.30
CA GLY A 42 12.32 6.14 0.00
C GLY A 42 12.15 5.17 -1.18
N CYS A 43 12.92 5.35 -2.26
CA CYS A 43 12.84 4.52 -3.46
C CYS A 43 13.29 3.07 -3.17
N SER A 44 14.38 2.90 -2.42
CA SER A 44 14.84 1.57 -1.98
C SER A 44 13.81 0.86 -1.08
N TYR A 45 13.14 1.58 -0.18
CA TYR A 45 12.08 1.00 0.65
C TYR A 45 10.85 0.58 -0.16
N ALA A 46 10.44 1.38 -1.15
CA ALA A 46 9.36 1.01 -2.06
C ALA A 46 9.71 -0.24 -2.88
N LEU A 47 10.94 -0.30 -3.41
CA LEU A 47 11.45 -1.46 -4.16
C LEU A 47 11.47 -2.73 -3.29
N THR A 48 11.93 -2.66 -2.03
CA THR A 48 11.92 -3.84 -1.16
C THR A 48 10.50 -4.31 -0.88
N THR A 49 9.53 -3.43 -0.66
CA THR A 49 8.13 -3.86 -0.49
C THR A 49 7.54 -4.51 -1.74
N LEU A 50 7.95 -4.08 -2.94
CA LEU A 50 7.43 -4.63 -4.19
C LEU A 50 8.02 -6.01 -4.54
N PHE A 51 9.29 -6.24 -4.21
CA PHE A 51 10.01 -7.49 -4.53
C PHE A 51 10.06 -8.50 -3.37
N TYR A 52 10.02 -8.05 -2.12
CA TYR A 52 10.04 -8.92 -0.93
C TYR A 52 8.69 -9.09 -0.26
N SER A 53 7.62 -8.42 -0.69
CA SER A 53 6.30 -8.84 -0.26
C SER A 53 5.99 -10.16 -0.95
N PRO A 54 5.93 -11.30 -0.23
CA PRO A 54 5.47 -12.53 -0.83
C PRO A 54 4.06 -12.25 -1.34
N ALA A 55 3.86 -12.38 -2.65
CA ALA A 55 2.53 -12.43 -3.20
C ALA A 55 1.73 -13.43 -2.35
N PRO A 56 0.60 -13.06 -1.73
CA PRO A 56 -0.24 -14.06 -1.09
C PRO A 56 -0.63 -15.05 -2.18
N LEU A 57 -0.04 -16.25 -2.13
CA LEU A 57 -0.27 -17.35 -3.06
C LEU A 57 -1.73 -17.78 -2.94
N LEU A 58 -2.60 -17.06 -3.65
CA LEU A 58 -4.00 -17.36 -3.87
C LEU A 58 -4.13 -18.44 -4.97
N SER A 59 -3.29 -19.49 -4.95
CA SER A 59 -3.20 -20.46 -6.05
C SER A 59 -3.41 -21.93 -5.66
N ASN A 60 -3.64 -22.26 -4.38
CA ASN A 60 -3.68 -23.67 -3.96
C ASN A 60 -5.06 -24.25 -3.60
N GLN A 61 -6.17 -23.53 -3.82
CA GLN A 61 -7.51 -24.04 -3.50
C GLN A 61 -8.29 -24.64 -4.68
N ILE A 62 -7.84 -24.49 -5.94
CA ILE A 62 -8.59 -24.97 -7.11
C ILE A 62 -8.24 -26.42 -7.51
N LYS A 63 -7.08 -26.95 -7.12
CA LYS A 63 -6.63 -28.28 -7.59
C LYS A 63 -7.20 -29.49 -6.81
N LYS A 64 -7.92 -29.28 -5.70
CA LYS A 64 -8.50 -30.40 -4.93
C LYS A 64 -9.94 -30.76 -5.29
N GLN A 65 -10.61 -30.00 -6.17
CA GLN A 65 -12.03 -30.21 -6.46
C GLN A 65 -12.32 -31.02 -7.75
N ILE A 66 -11.29 -31.42 -8.51
CA ILE A 66 -11.48 -32.17 -9.77
C ILE A 66 -11.10 -33.66 -9.65
N ALA A 67 -10.44 -34.08 -8.57
CA ALA A 67 -10.01 -35.48 -8.38
C ALA A 67 -10.99 -36.37 -7.57
N SER A 68 -12.16 -35.85 -7.17
CA SER A 68 -13.12 -36.58 -6.32
C SER A 68 -14.46 -36.90 -7.02
N SER A 69 -14.55 -36.71 -8.33
CA SER A 69 -15.80 -36.90 -9.09
C SER A 69 -15.71 -38.08 -10.05
N ALA A 70 -15.36 -39.27 -9.55
CA ALA A 70 -15.62 -40.52 -10.26
C ALA A 70 -15.70 -41.68 -9.25
N SER A 71 -16.76 -42.48 -9.39
CA SER A 71 -17.17 -43.64 -8.57
C SER A 71 -18.01 -43.25 -7.34
N GLU A 72 -19.33 -43.08 -7.47
CA GLU A 72 -20.38 -44.10 -7.66
C GLU A 72 -20.93 -44.64 -6.32
N GLN A 73 -22.26 -44.72 -6.26
CA GLN A 73 -23.07 -45.67 -5.48
C GLN A 73 -23.96 -45.13 -4.32
N LYS A 74 -25.24 -44.98 -4.71
CA LYS A 74 -26.49 -45.44 -4.02
C LYS A 74 -26.90 -44.86 -2.65
N GLN A 75 -28.02 -44.11 -2.74
CA GLN A 75 -29.24 -44.21 -1.92
C GLN A 75 -29.24 -43.60 -0.49
N PRO A 76 -30.43 -43.34 0.11
CA PRO A 76 -30.99 -41.99 0.22
C PRO A 76 -31.15 -41.55 1.69
N VAL A 77 -31.81 -40.39 1.89
CA VAL A 77 -32.46 -39.89 3.11
C VAL A 77 -31.74 -38.73 3.83
N GLN A 78 -32.58 -37.74 4.16
CA GLN A 78 -32.40 -36.58 5.03
C GLN A 78 -31.58 -35.42 4.48
N ILE A 79 -32.30 -34.58 3.73
CA ILE A 79 -31.98 -33.15 3.60
C ILE A 79 -32.18 -32.54 5.00
N SER A 80 -31.16 -32.68 5.84
CA SER A 80 -30.94 -31.75 6.94
C SER A 80 -30.63 -30.41 6.28
N SER A 81 -31.61 -29.53 6.35
CA SER A 81 -31.50 -28.10 6.06
C SER A 81 -30.39 -27.50 6.92
N SER A 82 -29.15 -27.61 6.44
CA SER A 82 -28.05 -26.79 6.94
C SER A 82 -28.19 -25.40 6.33
N LYS A 83 -29.15 -24.68 6.90
CA LYS A 83 -29.11 -23.27 7.26
C LYS A 83 -28.08 -22.47 6.45
N PRO A 84 -28.49 -21.57 5.52
CA PRO A 84 -27.57 -20.56 5.04
C PRO A 84 -27.07 -19.81 6.28
N THR A 85 -25.76 -19.85 6.51
CA THR A 85 -25.11 -19.07 7.56
C THR A 85 -25.57 -17.62 7.38
N LYS A 86 -26.43 -17.16 8.30
CA LYS A 86 -26.92 -15.79 8.34
C LYS A 86 -25.74 -14.83 8.42
N THR A 87 -25.32 -14.36 7.25
CA THR A 87 -25.12 -12.95 6.90
C THR A 87 -24.76 -12.01 8.05
N THR A 88 -23.47 -11.88 8.33
CA THR A 88 -22.88 -10.72 9.05
C THR A 88 -23.21 -9.37 8.38
N SER A 89 -23.71 -9.38 7.13
CA SER A 89 -24.23 -8.21 6.41
C SER A 89 -25.49 -7.59 7.01
N GLU A 90 -26.09 -8.17 8.05
CA GLU A 90 -27.26 -7.57 8.71
C GLU A 90 -26.87 -6.44 9.68
N ARG A 91 -25.63 -6.41 10.17
CA ARG A 91 -25.19 -5.37 11.13
C ARG A 91 -24.60 -4.12 10.48
N PHE A 92 -24.09 -4.24 9.26
CA PHE A 92 -23.46 -3.15 8.54
C PHE A 92 -24.02 -3.06 7.13
N ALA A 93 -24.65 -1.93 6.83
CA ALA A 93 -25.09 -1.54 5.50
C ALA A 93 -24.12 -0.49 4.93
N LEU A 94 -23.56 -0.76 3.75
CA LEU A 94 -22.79 0.24 3.03
C LEU A 94 -23.74 1.04 2.14
N ASN A 95 -24.00 2.28 2.54
CA ASN A 95 -24.95 3.17 1.88
C ASN A 95 -24.28 3.88 0.70
N GLY A 96 -22.97 4.13 0.78
CA GLY A 96 -22.21 4.72 -0.32
C GLY A 96 -20.75 4.94 0.03
N VAL A 97 -19.99 5.37 -0.97
CA VAL A 97 -18.61 5.83 -0.82
C VAL A 97 -18.50 7.17 -1.53
N VAL A 98 -17.96 8.16 -0.84
CA VAL A 98 -17.79 9.53 -1.34
C VAL A 98 -16.32 9.92 -1.23
N THR A 99 -15.88 10.81 -2.10
CA THR A 99 -14.52 11.38 -2.04
C THR A 99 -14.61 12.79 -1.45
N MET A 100 -13.98 13.02 -0.31
CA MET A 100 -13.88 14.32 0.36
C MET A 100 -12.41 14.65 0.59
N ASP A 101 -11.99 15.88 0.27
CA ASP A 101 -10.60 16.34 0.47
C ASP A 101 -9.55 15.41 -0.14
N ASN A 102 -9.86 14.81 -1.30
CA ASN A 102 -9.01 13.84 -1.98
C ASN A 102 -8.82 12.50 -1.23
N GLU A 103 -9.64 12.22 -0.22
CA GLU A 103 -9.72 10.95 0.53
C GLU A 103 -11.07 10.26 0.32
N LYS A 104 -11.09 8.92 0.36
CA LYS A 104 -12.34 8.16 0.30
C LYS A 104 -12.94 8.01 1.69
N VAL A 105 -14.21 8.35 1.81
CA VAL A 105 -15.03 8.24 3.02
C VAL A 105 -16.18 7.28 2.71
N ALA A 106 -16.39 6.30 3.58
CA ALA A 106 -17.50 5.36 3.44
C ALA A 106 -18.67 5.82 4.30
N LEU A 107 -19.88 5.67 3.78
CA LEU A 107 -21.12 5.86 4.53
C LEU A 107 -21.64 4.50 4.96
N ILE A 108 -21.44 4.13 6.22
CA ILE A 108 -21.83 2.83 6.79
C ILE A 108 -22.88 3.09 7.86
N ASN A 109 -24.07 2.48 7.77
CA ASN A 109 -25.18 2.72 8.70
C ASN A 109 -25.50 4.23 8.89
N ASP A 110 -25.45 4.99 7.80
CA ASP A 110 -25.62 6.46 7.78
C ASP A 110 -24.55 7.28 8.52
N GLU A 111 -23.44 6.63 8.92
CA GLU A 111 -22.29 7.29 9.53
C GLU A 111 -21.10 7.36 8.55
N MET A 112 -20.46 8.54 8.49
CA MET A 112 -19.28 8.76 7.67
C MET A 112 -18.03 8.29 8.40
N VAL A 113 -17.35 7.29 7.84
CA VAL A 113 -16.15 6.70 8.42
C VAL A 113 -14.98 6.76 7.45
N ARG A 114 -13.79 7.02 8.00
CA ARG A 114 -12.52 7.04 7.27
C ARG A 114 -11.73 5.76 7.48
N LYS A 115 -10.73 5.57 6.62
CA LYS A 115 -9.76 4.49 6.79
C LYS A 115 -9.04 4.67 8.13
N GLY A 116 -8.99 3.60 8.93
CA GLY A 116 -8.34 3.60 10.25
C GLY A 116 -9.26 3.95 11.41
N GLU A 117 -10.54 4.22 11.18
CA GLU A 117 -11.52 4.45 12.23
C GLU A 117 -12.22 3.15 12.66
N PHE A 118 -12.88 3.22 13.82
CA PHE A 118 -13.70 2.14 14.34
C PHE A 118 -15.18 2.51 14.30
N ILE A 119 -16.02 1.59 13.83
CA ILE A 119 -17.48 1.72 13.83
C ILE A 119 -18.12 0.43 14.35
N ASP A 120 -18.96 0.55 15.40
CA ASP A 120 -19.59 -0.60 16.08
C ASP A 120 -18.63 -1.76 16.41
N GLY A 121 -17.38 -1.43 16.76
CA GLY A 121 -16.33 -2.41 17.07
C GLY A 121 -15.66 -3.06 15.84
N ALA A 122 -15.95 -2.58 14.63
CA ALA A 122 -15.27 -2.95 13.40
C ALA A 122 -14.20 -1.90 13.03
N TYR A 123 -13.00 -2.34 12.68
CA TYR A 123 -11.94 -1.46 12.19
C TYR A 123 -12.01 -1.31 10.68
N VAL A 124 -11.95 -0.08 10.16
CA VAL A 124 -11.96 0.18 8.72
C VAL A 124 -10.55 -0.01 8.14
N ILE A 125 -10.31 -1.14 7.48
CA ILE A 125 -9.01 -1.46 6.88
C ILE A 125 -8.79 -0.64 5.60
N ASN A 126 -9.78 -0.64 4.71
CA ASN A 126 -9.67 0.02 3.41
C ASN A 126 -11.03 0.34 2.79
N ILE A 127 -11.09 1.46 2.05
CA ILE A 127 -12.28 1.95 1.36
C ILE A 127 -11.96 2.01 -0.14
N LEU A 128 -12.70 1.25 -0.95
CA LEU A 128 -12.69 1.29 -2.41
C LEU A 128 -14.01 1.85 -2.92
N ASP A 129 -14.13 2.12 -4.22
CA ASP A 129 -15.31 2.76 -4.81
C ASP A 129 -16.64 2.03 -4.53
N ASN A 130 -16.63 0.71 -4.58
CA ASN A 130 -17.84 -0.11 -4.42
C ASN A 130 -17.74 -1.12 -3.26
N LYS A 131 -16.65 -1.06 -2.47
CA LYS A 131 -16.36 -2.05 -1.43
C LYS A 131 -15.66 -1.43 -0.25
N VAL A 132 -16.02 -1.88 0.95
CA VAL A 132 -15.32 -1.52 2.18
C VAL A 132 -14.86 -2.78 2.89
N TYR A 133 -13.59 -2.78 3.32
CA TYR A 133 -12.98 -3.85 4.09
C TYR A 133 -12.99 -3.46 5.56
N LEU A 134 -13.68 -4.26 6.37
CA LEU A 134 -13.77 -4.11 7.81
C LEU A 134 -13.08 -5.29 8.49
N ASP A 135 -12.51 -5.05 9.67
CA ASP A 135 -12.03 -6.09 10.57
C ASP A 135 -12.87 -6.12 11.85
N LEU A 136 -13.57 -7.22 12.08
CA LEU A 136 -14.34 -7.47 13.29
C LEU A 136 -13.56 -8.38 14.23
N GLY A 137 -12.64 -7.81 14.99
CA GLY A 137 -11.85 -8.55 15.98
C GLY A 137 -11.04 -9.69 15.36
N GLY A 138 -10.35 -9.44 14.24
CA GLY A 138 -9.53 -10.40 13.49
C GLY A 138 -10.28 -11.17 12.41
N LYS A 139 -11.56 -10.85 12.15
CA LYS A 139 -12.35 -11.44 11.05
C LYS A 139 -12.57 -10.41 9.94
N PRO A 140 -11.97 -10.60 8.75
CA PRO A 140 -12.18 -9.69 7.64
C PRO A 140 -13.61 -9.83 7.09
N VAL A 141 -14.31 -8.71 6.99
CA VAL A 141 -15.64 -8.58 6.40
C VAL A 141 -15.59 -7.60 5.23
N VAL A 142 -16.28 -7.95 4.15
CA VAL A 142 -16.37 -7.11 2.96
C VAL A 142 -17.80 -6.65 2.77
N LEU A 143 -18.02 -5.34 2.84
CA LEU A 143 -19.28 -4.72 2.48
C LEU A 143 -19.26 -4.33 1.01
N LYS A 144 -20.41 -4.47 0.36
CA LYS A 144 -20.63 -4.05 -1.03
C LYS A 144 -21.87 -3.18 -1.07
N ILE A 145 -21.85 -2.17 -1.92
CA ILE A 145 -23.03 -1.38 -2.25
C ILE A 145 -24.04 -2.35 -2.89
N LYS A 146 -25.28 -2.34 -2.40
CA LYS A 146 -26.38 -3.13 -2.95
C LYS A 146 -27.04 -2.43 -4.12
#